data_AF-A0A7V5C5C7-F1
#
_entry.id   AF-A0A7V5C5C7-F1
#
_cell.length_a   1.000
_cell.length_b   1.000
_cell.length_c   1.000
_cell.angle_alpha   90.00
_cell.angle_beta   90.00
_cell.angle_gamma   90.00
#
_symmetry.space_group_name_H-M   'P 1'
#
loop_
_entity.id
_entity.type
_entity.pdbx_description
1 polymer ?
#
loop_
_entity_poly.entity_id
_entity_poly.type
_entity_poly.pdbx_seq_one_letter_code
_entity_poly.pdbx_strand_id
1 'polypeptide(L)'
;MSVATWTRFFALLALAANLATALVVVAAIVDGGLRRRLRELVAGQTLRLAALVATVATAGSLYYSEVARFVPCTLCWYQRIAMYPLVVLFGLAAWRRDHGIRPYAAVLATVGAGIAA
;
A
#
# COMPACT_ATOMS: atom_id res chain seq x y z
N MET A 1 -3.52 13.57 -22.73
CA MET A 1 -3.21 12.13 -22.50
C MET A 1 -4.50 11.43 -22.09
N SER A 2 -4.84 10.27 -22.67
CA SER A 2 -6.12 9.61 -22.39
C SER A 2 -6.17 8.98 -20.99
N VAL A 3 -7.33 8.99 -20.34
CA VAL A 3 -7.55 8.31 -19.04
C VAL A 3 -7.22 6.81 -19.13
N ALA A 4 -7.45 6.20 -20.30
CA ALA A 4 -7.08 4.81 -20.56
C ALA A 4 -5.55 4.58 -20.48
N THR A 5 -4.73 5.54 -20.92
CA THR A 5 -3.26 5.44 -20.82
C THR A 5 -2.82 5.40 -19.36
N TRP A 6 -3.34 6.31 -18.53
CA TRP A 6 -3.06 6.34 -17.09
C TRP A 6 -3.55 5.08 -16.38
N THR A 7 -4.76 4.64 -16.71
CA THR A 7 -5.35 3.42 -16.13
C THR A 7 -4.49 2.20 -16.41
N ARG A 8 -4.05 2.02 -17.67
CA ARG A 8 -3.16 0.90 -18.04
C ARG A 8 -1.81 0.99 -17.35
N PHE A 9 -1.23 2.19 -17.28
CA PHE A 9 0.05 2.40 -16.60
C PHE A 9 -0.02 2.00 -15.12
N PHE A 10 -1.00 2.54 -14.38
CA PHE A 10 -1.18 2.22 -12.96
C PHE A 10 -1.55 0.75 -12.73
N ALA A 11 -2.35 0.15 -13.61
CA ALA A 11 -2.69 -1.27 -13.55
C ALA A 11 -1.46 -2.17 -13.74
N LEU A 12 -0.62 -1.89 -14.75
CA LEU A 12 0.61 -2.64 -14.99
C LEU A 12 1.62 -2.47 -13.85
N LEU A 13 1.76 -1.26 -13.33
CA LEU A 13 2.60 -0.98 -12.17
C LEU A 13 2.14 -1.76 -10.95
N ALA A 14 0.83 -1.75 -10.65
CA ALA A 14 0.26 -2.49 -9.53
C ALA A 14 0.45 -4.00 -9.68
N LEU A 15 0.22 -4.54 -10.88
CA LEU A 15 0.42 -5.96 -11.18
C LEU A 15 1.90 -6.35 -10.97
N ALA A 16 2.83 -5.59 -11.54
CA ALA A 16 4.26 -5.84 -11.39
C ALA A 16 4.70 -5.76 -9.91
N ALA A 17 4.22 -4.75 -9.17
CA ALA A 17 4.53 -4.59 -7.75
C ALA A 17 4.00 -5.77 -6.91
N ASN A 18 2.78 -6.24 -7.18
CA ASN A 18 2.21 -7.40 -6.48
C ASN A 18 2.96 -8.70 -6.82
N LEU A 19 3.30 -8.93 -8.08
CA LEU A 19 4.09 -10.10 -8.50
C LEU A 19 5.49 -10.08 -7.88
N ALA A 20 6.17 -8.94 -7.91
CA ALA A 20 7.47 -8.77 -7.27
C ALA A 20 7.37 -9.01 -5.75
N THR A 21 6.36 -8.45 -5.10
CA THR A 21 6.12 -8.67 -3.66
C THR A 21 5.88 -10.14 -3.35
N ALA A 22 5.00 -10.80 -4.11
CA ALA A 22 4.72 -12.23 -3.94
C ALA A 22 5.97 -13.09 -4.14
N LEU A 23 6.75 -12.83 -5.18
CA LEU A 23 8.01 -13.55 -5.46
C LEU A 23 9.02 -13.35 -4.33
N VAL A 24 9.23 -12.11 -3.87
CA VAL A 24 10.14 -11.82 -2.75
C VAL A 24 9.69 -12.51 -1.47
N VAL A 25 8.38 -12.50 -1.17
CA VAL A 25 7.83 -13.17 0.01
C VAL A 25 8.00 -14.68 -0.09
N VAL A 26 7.67 -15.30 -1.23
CA VAL A 26 7.84 -16.74 -1.44
C VAL A 26 9.31 -17.12 -1.34
N ALA A 27 10.21 -16.39 -2.01
CA ALA A 27 11.65 -16.63 -1.93
C ALA A 27 12.17 -16.49 -0.49
N ALA A 28 11.68 -15.52 0.28
CA ALA A 28 12.03 -15.34 1.69
C ALA A 28 11.44 -16.42 2.62
N ILE A 29 10.38 -17.12 2.22
CA ILE A 29 9.83 -18.27 2.96
C ILE A 29 10.65 -19.52 2.68
N VAL A 30 11.08 -19.72 1.42
CA VAL A 30 11.86 -20.88 0.98
C VAL A 30 13.33 -20.78 1.42
N ASP A 31 13.93 -19.59 1.35
CA ASP A 31 15.33 -19.35 1.71
C ASP A 31 15.45 -18.52 3.00
N GLY A 32 15.82 -19.19 4.09
CA GLY A 32 16.06 -18.56 5.38
C GLY A 32 17.24 -17.57 5.41
N GLY A 33 18.20 -17.70 4.50
CA GLY A 33 19.32 -16.77 4.30
C GLY A 33 18.84 -15.45 3.68
N LEU A 34 18.05 -15.52 2.61
CA LEU A 34 17.40 -14.36 1.99
C LEU A 34 16.50 -13.62 2.99
N ARG A 35 15.69 -14.36 3.77
CA ARG A 35 14.83 -13.79 4.82
C ARG A 35 15.61 -12.94 5.82
N ARG A 36 16.80 -13.39 6.22
CA ARG A 36 17.66 -12.69 7.19
C ARG A 36 18.22 -11.41 6.58
N ARG A 37 18.76 -11.49 5.36
CA ARG A 37 19.24 -10.33 4.60
C ARG A 37 18.16 -9.28 4.38
N LEU A 38 16.96 -9.69 3.96
CA LEU A 38 15.83 -8.76 3.77
C LEU A 38 15.42 -8.11 5.09
N ARG A 39 15.40 -8.86 6.20
CA ARG A 39 15.12 -8.29 7.52
C ARG A 39 16.15 -7.26 7.94
N GLU A 40 17.44 -7.52 7.70
CA GLU A 40 18.53 -6.59 7.98
C GLU A 40 18.43 -5.32 7.12
N LEU A 41 18.14 -5.46 5.82
CA LEU A 41 17.95 -4.32 4.91
C LEU A 41 16.75 -3.45 5.30
N VAL A 42 15.63 -4.08 5.66
CA VAL A 42 14.37 -3.38 5.97
C VAL A 42 14.30 -2.91 7.43
N ALA A 43 15.21 -3.38 8.29
CA ALA A 43 15.27 -2.98 9.69
C ALA A 43 15.38 -1.44 9.81
N GLY A 44 14.50 -0.85 10.61
CA GLY A 44 14.44 0.60 10.83
C GLY A 44 13.79 1.43 9.73
N GLN A 45 13.47 0.85 8.56
CA GLN A 45 12.85 1.59 7.44
C GLN A 45 11.38 1.20 7.19
N THR A 46 10.88 0.15 7.84
CA THR A 46 9.54 -0.41 7.60
C THR A 46 8.42 0.63 7.70
N LEU A 47 8.43 1.48 8.73
CA LEU A 47 7.36 2.48 8.93
C LEU A 47 7.40 3.58 7.85
N ARG A 48 8.61 3.97 7.41
CA ARG A 48 8.78 4.97 6.35
C ARG A 48 8.30 4.43 5.00
N LEU A 49 8.65 3.18 4.69
CA LEU A 49 8.18 2.50 3.48
C LEU A 49 6.66 2.34 3.50
N ALA A 50 6.07 1.96 4.63
CA ALA A 50 4.62 1.85 4.78
C ALA A 50 3.91 3.21 4.59
N ALA A 51 4.45 4.29 5.17
CA ALA A 51 3.93 5.64 4.99
C ALA A 51 4.03 6.11 3.53
N LEU A 52 5.14 5.81 2.85
CA LEU A 52 5.32 6.13 1.43
C LEU A 52 4.27 5.41 0.58
N VAL A 53 4.09 4.10 0.77
CA VAL A 53 3.09 3.31 0.04
C VAL A 53 1.68 3.85 0.28
N ALA A 54 1.30 4.12 1.53
CA ALA A 54 -0.02 4.67 1.85
C ALA A 54 -0.24 6.04 1.20
N THR A 55 0.78 6.89 1.19
CA THR A 55 0.72 8.24 0.60
C THR A 55 0.56 8.17 -0.92
N VAL A 56 1.36 7.33 -1.58
CA VAL A 56 1.29 7.13 -3.05
C VAL A 56 -0.07 6.55 -3.44
N ALA A 57 -0.60 5.57 -2.68
CA ALA A 57 -1.92 5.00 -2.95
C ALA A 57 -3.05 6.02 -2.77
N THR A 58 -2.98 6.85 -1.72
CA THR A 58 -3.96 7.93 -1.48
C THR A 58 -3.89 9.00 -2.55
N ALA A 59 -2.69 9.43 -2.94
CA ALA A 59 -2.49 10.40 -4.01
C ALA A 59 -3.01 9.89 -5.36
N GLY A 60 -2.73 8.63 -5.71
CA GLY A 60 -3.27 7.99 -6.91
C GLY A 60 -4.80 7.95 -6.89
N SER A 61 -5.40 7.55 -5.77
CA SER A 61 -6.86 7.56 -5.59
C SER A 61 -7.48 8.95 -5.77
N LEU A 62 -6.85 10.00 -5.23
CA LEU A 62 -7.29 11.39 -5.40
C LEU A 62 -7.14 11.88 -6.84
N TYR A 63 -6.06 11.50 -7.53
CA TYR A 63 -5.84 11.86 -8.93
C TYR A 63 -6.99 11.37 -9.84
N TYR A 64 -7.43 10.12 -9.65
CA TYR A 64 -8.57 9.58 -10.40
C TYR A 64 -9.88 10.34 -10.14
N SER A 65 -10.14 10.72 -8.88
CA SER A 65 -11.35 11.43 -8.47
C SER A 65 -11.36 12.88 -8.99
N GLU A 66 -10.30 13.64 -8.71
CA GLU A 66 -10.30 15.09 -8.92
C GLU A 66 -9.82 15.49 -10.31
N VAL A 67 -8.78 14.83 -10.83
CA VAL A 67 -8.15 15.20 -12.11
C VAL A 67 -8.78 14.44 -13.27
N ALA A 68 -8.91 13.12 -13.14
CA ALA A 68 -9.54 12.30 -14.18
C ALA A 68 -11.07 12.33 -14.13
N ARG A 69 -11.66 12.98 -13.11
CA ARG A 69 -13.12 13.12 -12.88
C ARG A 69 -13.86 11.79 -12.93
N PHE A 70 -13.19 10.72 -12.49
CA PHE A 70 -13.73 9.37 -12.47
C PHE A 70 -14.55 9.18 -11.20
N VAL A 71 -15.86 8.97 -11.35
CA VAL A 71 -16.74 8.77 -10.20
C VAL A 71 -16.46 7.39 -9.58
N PRO A 72 -16.05 7.32 -8.30
CA PRO A 72 -15.77 6.04 -7.65
C PRO A 72 -17.07 5.28 -7.38
N CYS A 73 -16.99 3.96 -7.39
CA CYS A 73 -18.07 3.07 -6.98
C CYS A 73 -18.32 3.14 -5.46
N THR A 74 -19.47 2.64 -4.98
CA THR A 74 -19.78 2.58 -3.53
C THR A 74 -18.78 1.73 -2.75
N LEU A 75 -18.37 0.57 -3.28
CA LEU A 75 -17.33 -0.29 -2.69
C LEU A 75 -15.97 0.42 -2.61
N CYS A 76 -15.60 1.15 -3.67
CA CYS A 76 -14.39 1.95 -3.77
C CYS A 76 -14.36 3.03 -2.68
N TRP A 77 -15.52 3.57 -2.31
CA TRP A 77 -15.67 4.52 -1.21
C TRP A 77 -15.35 3.90 0.14
N TYR A 78 -15.85 2.69 0.42
CA TYR A 78 -15.49 1.96 1.65
C TYR A 78 -14.00 1.61 1.69
N GLN A 79 -13.40 1.26 0.55
CA GLN A 79 -11.95 1.02 0.45
C GLN A 79 -11.14 2.30 0.78
N ARG A 80 -11.59 3.49 0.32
CA ARG A 80 -10.94 4.78 0.66
C ARG A 80 -11.01 5.08 2.15
N ILE A 81 -12.15 4.80 2.80
CA ILE A 81 -12.30 5.00 4.26
C ILE A 81 -11.29 4.16 5.04
N ALA A 82 -11.03 2.92 4.61
CA ALA A 82 -10.03 2.06 5.24
C ALA A 82 -8.59 2.50 4.92
N MET A 83 -8.33 2.96 3.69
CA MET A 83 -6.98 3.26 3.20
C MET A 83 -6.45 4.64 3.64
N TYR A 84 -7.26 5.70 3.59
CA TYR A 84 -6.79 7.08 3.80
C TYR A 84 -6.21 7.32 5.21
N PRO A 85 -6.77 6.76 6.29
CA PRO A 85 -6.20 6.89 7.62
C PRO A 85 -4.79 6.30 7.75
N LEU A 86 -4.42 5.31 6.92
CA LEU A 86 -3.10 4.67 6.97
C LEU A 86 -1.98 5.67 6.69
N VAL A 87 -2.22 6.72 5.90
CA VAL A 87 -1.24 7.81 5.67
C VAL A 87 -0.87 8.48 6.98
N VAL A 88 -1.87 8.83 7.78
CA VAL A 88 -1.69 9.50 9.07
C VAL A 88 -1.09 8.54 10.09
N LEU A 89 -1.60 7.31 10.16
CA LEU A 89 -1.11 6.31 11.12
C LEU A 89 0.36 5.96 10.87
N PHE A 90 0.72 5.63 9.63
CA PHE A 90 2.12 5.31 9.31
C PHE A 90 3.01 6.53 9.31
N GLY A 91 2.52 7.71 8.90
CA GLY A 91 3.27 8.97 8.98
C GLY A 91 3.63 9.33 10.42
N LEU A 92 2.66 9.28 11.33
CA LEU A 92 2.88 9.55 12.75
C LEU A 92 3.76 8.48 13.40
N ALA A 93 3.52 7.21 13.09
CA ALA A 93 4.35 6.11 13.57
C ALA A 93 5.80 6.21 13.07
N ALA A 94 6.02 6.61 11.81
CA ALA A 94 7.35 6.83 11.26
C ALA A 94 8.06 8.01 11.95
N TRP A 95 7.32 9.06 12.33
CA TRP A 95 7.88 10.19 13.08
C TRP A 95 8.24 9.81 14.53
N ARG A 96 7.34 9.10 15.22
CA ARG A 96 7.54 8.66 16.61
C ARG A 96 8.37 7.39 16.77
N ARG A 97 8.69 6.71 15.65
CA ARG A 97 9.26 5.34 15.61
C ARG A 97 8.45 4.33 16.42
N ASP A 98 7.12 4.50 16.44
CA ASP A 98 6.22 3.66 17.21
C ASP A 98 5.76 2.44 16.39
N HIS A 99 6.26 1.26 16.75
CA HIS A 99 5.85 0.00 16.12
C HIS A 99 4.54 -0.58 16.68
N GLY A 100 3.98 0.00 17.74
CA GLY A 100 2.69 -0.36 18.34
C GLY A 100 1.49 -0.07 17.44
N ILE A 101 1.68 0.67 16.33
CA ILE A 101 0.61 0.96 15.37
C ILE A 101 0.22 -0.24 14.50
N ARG A 102 1.06 -1.27 14.44
CA ARG A 102 0.90 -2.46 13.59
C ARG A 102 -0.50 -3.11 13.62
N PRO A 103 -1.09 -3.45 14.78
CA PRO A 103 -2.42 -4.05 14.83
C PRO A 103 -3.51 -3.14 14.26
N TYR A 104 -3.49 -1.85 14.56
CA TYR A 104 -4.45 -0.88 14.03
C TYR A 104 -4.39 -0.78 12.51
N ALA A 105 -3.16 -0.69 11.98
CA ALA A 105 -2.95 -0.66 10.54
C ALA A 105 -3.34 -1.99 9.87
N ALA A 106 -3.09 -3.13 10.52
CA ALA A 106 -3.45 -4.45 10.00
C ALA A 106 -4.98 -4.64 9.91
N VAL A 107 -5.74 -4.19 10.92
CA VAL A 107 -7.21 -4.24 10.89
C VAL A 107 -7.75 -3.41 9.72
N LEU A 108 -7.29 -2.16 9.57
CA LEU A 108 -7.73 -1.31 8.47
C LEU A 108 -7.33 -1.89 7.10
N ALA A 109 -6.11 -2.40 6.96
CA ALA A 109 -5.64 -3.02 5.72
C ALA A 109 -6.43 -4.28 5.36
N THR A 110 -6.76 -5.14 6.33
CA THR A 110 -7.54 -6.36 6.11
C THR A 110 -8.98 -6.06 5.73
N VAL A 111 -9.62 -5.08 6.37
CA VAL A 111 -10.97 -4.60 5.98
C VAL A 111 -10.94 -4.06 4.55
N GLY A 112 -9.98 -3.19 4.22
CA GLY A 112 -9.83 -2.66 2.87
C GLY A 112 -9.58 -3.75 1.81
N ALA A 113 -8.78 -4.76 2.14
CA ALA A 113 -8.52 -5.90 1.27
C ALA A 113 -9.75 -6.79 1.05
N GLY A 114 -10.57 -7.01 2.09
CA GLY A 114 -11.80 -7.79 1.98
C GLY A 114 -12.87 -7.13 1.10
N ILE A 115 -12.90 -5.79 1.06
CA ILE A 115 -13.82 -5.01 0.20
C ILE A 115 -13.33 -4.97 -1.26
N ALA A 116 -12.03 -5.10 -1.48
CA ALA A 116 -11.41 -5.06 -2.80
C ALA A 116 -11.52 -6.38 -3.59
N ALA A 117 -11.97 -7.45 -2.93
CA ALA A 117 -12.10 -8.80 -3.49
C ALA A 117 -13.40 -9.00 -4.28
#